data_AF-A0A146L0D4-F1
#
_entry.id   AF-A0A146L0D4-F1
#
_cell.length_a   1.000
_cell.length_b   1.000
_cell.length_c   1.000
_cell.angle_alpha   90.00
_cell.angle_beta   90.00
_cell.angle_gamma   90.00
#
_symmetry.space_group_name_H-M   'P 1'
#
loop_
_entity.id
_entity.type
_entity.pdbx_description
1 polymer ?
#
loop_
_entity_poly.entity_id
_entity_poly.type
_entity_poly.pdbx_seq_one_letter_code
_entity_poly.pdbx_strand_id
1 'polypeptide(L)'
;NNNSSNNKTTSSNSTSGPDFFHTVSQYMDRVVLSDDTMKVLLVDEVTLHIISTSLSQTTLLHKNVFLVDQVTTSRQRNILKNMHCVFFIRPQLSSVEACCAELRLAKYASYTVIFCGPTSPDQLERLAHADVEKLVQRVEEVFCDFDAINHDAFLT
;
A
#
# COMPACT_ATOMS: atom_id res chain seq x y z
N ASN A 1 32.99 -10.72 57.56
CA ASN A 1 33.04 -11.99 56.82
C ASN A 1 31.96 -11.98 55.77
N ASN A 2 32.23 -11.48 54.55
CA ASN A 2 32.87 -12.23 53.45
C ASN A 2 32.12 -13.55 53.22
N ASN A 3 31.50 -13.84 52.07
CA ASN A 3 32.06 -13.67 50.74
C ASN A 3 30.96 -13.76 49.65
N SER A 4 31.15 -13.01 48.57
CA SER A 4 30.41 -13.06 47.30
C SER A 4 30.43 -14.43 46.64
N SER A 5 29.39 -14.75 45.85
CA SER A 5 29.54 -15.37 44.53
C SER A 5 28.29 -15.18 43.68
N ASN A 6 28.52 -14.61 42.50
CA ASN A 6 27.61 -14.39 41.39
C ASN A 6 26.86 -15.67 40.97
N ASN A 7 25.63 -15.51 40.47
CA ASN A 7 25.31 -16.07 39.17
C ASN A 7 24.37 -15.15 38.37
N LYS A 8 24.95 -14.65 37.28
CA LYS A 8 24.33 -14.09 36.09
C LYS A 8 23.57 -15.21 35.36
N THR A 9 22.92 -14.88 34.24
CA THR A 9 22.24 -15.74 33.25
C THR A 9 20.82 -16.19 33.66
N THR A 10 19.75 -15.92 32.92
CA THR A 10 19.59 -15.81 31.46
C THR A 10 18.37 -14.93 31.12
N SER A 11 18.61 -13.82 30.42
CA SER A 11 17.59 -13.19 29.56
C SER A 11 17.25 -14.17 28.45
N SER A 12 16.06 -14.77 28.49
CA SER A 12 15.53 -15.54 27.38
C SER A 12 15.03 -14.57 26.31
N ASN A 13 15.94 -14.14 25.42
CA ASN A 13 15.54 -13.61 24.13
C ASN A 13 14.86 -14.76 23.37
N SER A 14 13.53 -14.84 23.44
CA SER A 14 12.76 -15.60 22.48
C SER A 14 12.91 -14.89 21.14
N THR A 15 13.80 -15.37 20.28
CA THR A 15 13.73 -15.12 18.85
C THR A 15 12.41 -15.70 18.36
N SER A 16 11.32 -14.93 18.49
CA SER A 16 10.09 -15.19 17.79
C SER A 16 10.42 -15.17 16.30
N GLY A 17 10.06 -16.22 15.57
CA GLY A 17 10.18 -16.26 14.11
C GLY A 17 9.50 -15.06 13.45
N PRO A 18 9.69 -14.85 12.14
CA PRO A 18 9.06 -13.72 11.45
C PRO A 18 7.53 -13.81 11.59
N ASP A 19 6.95 -12.87 12.33
CA ASP A 19 5.50 -12.69 12.40
C ASP A 19 5.04 -12.06 11.06
N PHE A 20 4.37 -12.88 10.26
CA PHE A 20 3.88 -12.44 8.95
C PHE A 20 2.83 -11.32 9.09
N PHE A 21 2.02 -11.32 10.16
CA PHE A 21 1.07 -10.22 10.39
C PHE A 21 1.79 -8.91 10.66
N HIS A 22 2.88 -8.95 11.44
CA HIS A 22 3.70 -7.77 11.67
C HIS A 22 4.34 -7.25 10.38
N THR A 23 4.83 -8.16 9.54
CA THR A 23 5.44 -7.83 8.24
C THR A 23 4.41 -7.20 7.29
N VAL A 24 3.21 -7.78 7.18
CA VAL A 24 2.10 -7.22 6.40
C VAL A 24 1.71 -5.85 6.93
N SER A 25 1.60 -5.68 8.25
CA SER A 25 1.31 -4.38 8.87
C SER A 25 2.35 -3.32 8.46
N GLN A 26 3.63 -3.65 8.49
CA GLN A 26 4.71 -2.75 8.06
C GLN A 26 4.60 -2.39 6.57
N TYR A 27 4.22 -3.33 5.70
CA TYR A 27 3.96 -3.03 4.29
C TYR A 27 2.76 -2.12 4.12
N MET A 28 1.66 -2.36 4.84
CA MET A 28 0.47 -1.52 4.79
C MET A 28 0.72 -0.10 5.33
N ASP A 29 1.67 0.07 6.25
CA ASP A 29 2.16 1.38 6.68
C ASP A 29 2.94 2.14 5.59
N ARG A 30 3.58 1.42 4.65
CA ARG A 30 4.21 2.03 3.47
C ARG A 30 3.20 2.34 2.37
N VAL A 31 2.23 1.44 2.15
CA VAL A 31 1.16 1.64 1.15
C VAL A 31 0.30 2.84 1.53
N VAL A 32 -0.14 2.91 2.79
CA VAL A 32 -0.94 4.02 3.29
C VAL A 32 -0.15 4.73 4.38
N LEU A 33 0.53 5.80 3.98
CA LEU A 33 1.27 6.66 4.89
C LEU A 33 0.32 7.37 5.86
N SER A 34 0.73 7.37 7.13
CA SER A 34 0.09 8.17 8.17
C SER A 34 0.59 9.61 8.07
N ASP A 35 -0.21 10.46 7.42
CA ASP A 35 0.01 11.91 7.34
C ASP A 35 -1.33 12.65 7.41
N ASP A 36 -1.28 13.97 7.56
CA ASP A 36 -2.47 14.83 7.72
C ASP A 36 -3.25 15.08 6.41
N THR A 37 -2.88 14.42 5.31
CA THR A 37 -3.57 14.58 4.02
C THR A 37 -4.79 13.68 3.92
N MET A 38 -5.87 14.20 3.33
CA MET A 38 -7.06 13.40 3.04
C MET A 38 -6.84 12.56 1.78
N LYS A 39 -7.04 11.25 1.88
CA LYS A 39 -6.65 10.28 0.85
C LYS A 39 -7.85 9.53 0.28
N VAL A 40 -7.74 9.22 -1.01
CA VAL A 40 -8.56 8.25 -1.73
C VAL A 40 -7.64 7.11 -2.16
N LEU A 41 -8.02 5.89 -1.84
CA LEU A 41 -7.28 4.69 -2.21
C LEU A 41 -7.96 4.05 -3.43
N LEU A 42 -7.26 4.02 -4.56
CA LEU A 42 -7.71 3.34 -5.77
C LEU A 42 -6.96 2.03 -5.93
N VAL A 43 -7.70 0.93 -5.99
CA VAL A 43 -7.16 -0.43 -5.98
C VAL A 43 -7.62 -1.23 -7.18
N ASP A 44 -6.91 -2.29 -7.53
CA ASP A 44 -7.42 -3.33 -8.42
C ASP A 44 -8.15 -4.42 -7.62
N GLU A 45 -8.69 -5.42 -8.32
CA GLU A 45 -9.46 -6.50 -7.68
C GLU A 45 -8.66 -7.27 -6.61
N VAL A 46 -7.37 -7.53 -6.86
CA VAL A 46 -6.53 -8.33 -5.98
C VAL A 46 -5.99 -7.50 -4.82
N THR A 47 -5.53 -6.29 -5.09
CA THR A 47 -5.10 -5.35 -4.06
C THR A 47 -6.24 -4.89 -3.16
N LEU A 48 -7.48 -4.83 -3.66
CA LEU A 48 -8.66 -4.65 -2.83
C LEU A 48 -8.80 -5.80 -1.82
N HIS A 49 -8.57 -7.05 -2.24
CA HIS A 49 -8.58 -8.19 -1.34
C HIS A 49 -7.52 -8.04 -0.25
N ILE A 50 -6.26 -7.77 -0.64
CA ILE A 50 -5.13 -7.57 0.29
C ILE A 50 -5.44 -6.47 1.31
N ILE A 51 -5.96 -5.32 0.88
CA ILE A 51 -6.33 -4.23 1.79
C ILE A 51 -7.46 -4.66 2.73
N SER A 52 -8.46 -5.38 2.23
CA SER A 52 -9.62 -5.82 3.01
C SER A 52 -9.27 -6.86 4.08
N THR A 53 -8.26 -7.69 3.85
CA THR A 53 -7.80 -8.70 4.80
C THR A 53 -6.76 -8.13 5.78
N SER A 54 -5.97 -7.15 5.33
CA SER A 54 -4.85 -6.61 6.10
C SER A 54 -5.20 -5.39 6.95
N LEU A 55 -6.22 -4.61 6.58
CA LEU A 55 -6.58 -3.35 7.25
C LEU A 55 -8.07 -3.28 7.61
N SER A 56 -8.33 -2.81 8.83
CA SER A 56 -9.69 -2.46 9.23
C SER A 56 -10.11 -1.10 8.67
N GLN A 57 -11.42 -0.87 8.52
CA GLN A 57 -11.95 0.43 8.14
C GLN A 57 -11.53 1.54 9.12
N THR A 58 -11.47 1.24 10.42
CA THR A 58 -11.00 2.17 11.46
C THR A 58 -9.54 2.56 11.23
N THR A 59 -8.69 1.60 10.88
CA THR A 59 -7.27 1.86 10.56
C THR A 59 -7.13 2.74 9.33
N LEU A 60 -7.91 2.49 8.26
CA LEU A 60 -7.92 3.32 7.06
C LEU A 60 -8.32 4.76 7.38
N LEU A 61 -9.37 4.95 8.18
CA LEU A 61 -9.82 6.28 8.61
C LEU A 61 -8.78 7.00 9.48
N HIS A 62 -8.10 6.29 10.39
CA HIS A 62 -6.99 6.86 11.17
C HIS A 62 -5.81 7.32 10.31
N LYS A 63 -5.63 6.71 9.13
CA LYS A 63 -4.64 7.12 8.12
C LYS A 63 -5.19 8.13 7.11
N ASN A 64 -6.34 8.71 7.39
CA ASN A 64 -7.05 9.68 6.57
C ASN A 64 -7.47 9.14 5.18
N VAL A 65 -7.70 7.83 5.04
CA VAL A 65 -8.30 7.25 3.83
C VAL A 65 -9.81 7.22 3.98
N PHE A 66 -10.50 8.05 3.19
CA PHE A 66 -11.95 8.23 3.29
C PHE A 66 -12.74 7.44 2.23
N LEU A 67 -12.09 7.09 1.14
CA LEU A 67 -12.71 6.35 0.04
C LEU A 67 -11.75 5.26 -0.44
N VAL A 68 -12.27 4.05 -0.60
CA VAL A 68 -11.61 2.95 -1.28
C VAL A 68 -12.49 2.58 -2.48
N ASP A 69 -11.92 2.57 -3.67
CA ASP A 69 -12.66 2.25 -4.90
C ASP A 69 -11.77 1.51 -5.91
N GLN A 70 -12.39 0.82 -6.87
CA GLN A 70 -11.66 0.10 -7.89
C GLN A 70 -11.24 1.01 -9.05
N VAL A 71 -9.97 0.92 -9.46
CA VAL A 71 -9.42 1.72 -10.57
C VAL A 71 -10.00 1.30 -11.93
N THR A 72 -10.31 0.01 -12.09
CA THR A 72 -10.81 -0.58 -13.34
C THR A 72 -12.29 -0.30 -13.59
N THR A 73 -13.05 0.06 -12.55
CA THR A 73 -14.48 0.28 -12.66
C THR A 73 -14.75 1.58 -13.43
N SER A 74 -15.45 1.46 -14.56
CA SER A 74 -15.81 2.57 -15.45
C SER A 74 -16.98 3.40 -14.90
N ARG A 75 -16.85 3.89 -13.67
CA ARG A 75 -17.82 4.80 -13.04
C ARG A 75 -17.31 6.24 -13.13
N GLN A 76 -18.21 7.18 -13.39
CA GLN A 76 -17.88 8.59 -13.25
C GLN A 76 -17.60 8.90 -11.78
N ARG A 77 -16.32 9.12 -11.46
CA ARG A 77 -15.86 9.57 -10.15
C ARG A 77 -15.96 11.09 -10.07
N ASN A 78 -16.36 11.58 -8.90
CA ASN A 78 -16.43 13.01 -8.62
C ASN A 78 -15.03 13.62 -8.63
N ILE A 79 -14.92 14.88 -9.05
CA ILE A 79 -13.69 15.65 -8.94
C ILE A 79 -13.52 16.08 -7.47
N LEU A 80 -12.40 15.69 -6.86
CA LEU A 80 -12.11 15.91 -5.45
C LEU A 80 -10.69 16.53 -5.32
N LYS A 81 -10.53 17.78 -5.75
CA LYS A 81 -9.23 18.49 -5.83
C LYS A 81 -8.58 18.82 -4.48
N ASN A 82 -9.21 18.46 -3.36
CA ASN A 82 -8.62 18.58 -2.02
C ASN A 82 -8.10 17.22 -1.49
N MET A 83 -8.28 16.14 -2.25
CA MET A 83 -7.89 14.79 -1.87
C MET A 83 -6.63 14.37 -2.62
N HIS A 84 -5.79 13.57 -1.96
CA HIS A 84 -4.64 12.91 -2.54
C HIS A 84 -5.00 11.48 -2.91
N CYS A 85 -4.70 11.08 -4.14
CA CYS A 85 -5.01 9.75 -4.61
C CYS A 85 -3.80 8.83 -4.43
N VAL A 86 -4.02 7.66 -3.83
CA VAL A 86 -3.04 6.59 -3.76
C VAL A 86 -3.53 5.46 -4.65
N PHE A 87 -2.81 5.17 -5.73
CA PHE A 87 -3.00 3.92 -6.45
C PHE A 87 -2.23 2.83 -5.73
N PHE A 88 -2.91 1.73 -5.39
CA PHE A 88 -2.26 0.50 -4.95
C PHE A 88 -2.71 -0.60 -5.89
N ILE A 89 -1.86 -1.00 -6.83
CA ILE A 89 -2.22 -1.90 -7.93
C ILE A 89 -1.14 -2.94 -8.20
N ARG A 90 -1.50 -4.04 -8.84
CA ARG A 90 -0.51 -4.93 -9.46
C ARG A 90 0.03 -4.32 -10.76
N PRO A 91 1.26 -4.63 -11.15
CA PRO A 91 1.84 -4.22 -12.44
C PRO A 91 1.24 -5.00 -13.63
N GLN A 92 -0.08 -5.15 -13.65
CA GLN A 92 -0.83 -5.74 -14.75
C GLN A 92 -1.20 -4.66 -15.77
N LEU A 93 -1.16 -5.00 -17.05
CA LEU A 93 -1.42 -4.06 -18.14
C LEU A 93 -2.77 -3.33 -17.98
N SER A 94 -3.83 -4.06 -17.63
CA SER A 94 -5.17 -3.50 -17.40
C SER A 94 -5.21 -2.47 -16.28
N SER A 95 -4.58 -2.76 -15.14
CA SER A 95 -4.50 -1.84 -13.99
C SER A 95 -3.71 -0.59 -14.35
N VAL A 96 -2.56 -0.75 -15.01
CA VAL A 96 -1.71 0.37 -15.46
C VAL A 96 -2.46 1.25 -16.48
N GLU A 97 -3.16 0.65 -17.43
CA GLU A 97 -3.95 1.41 -18.42
C GLU A 97 -5.09 2.19 -17.77
N ALA A 98 -5.73 1.63 -16.75
CA ALA A 98 -6.75 2.31 -15.97
C ALA A 98 -6.16 3.50 -15.17
N CYS A 99 -4.99 3.33 -14.55
CA CYS A 99 -4.25 4.44 -13.92
C CYS A 99 -3.90 5.53 -14.93
N CYS A 100 -3.39 5.16 -16.10
CA CYS A 100 -3.08 6.12 -17.17
C CYS A 100 -4.34 6.88 -17.63
N ALA A 101 -5.49 6.21 -17.74
CA ALA A 101 -6.74 6.87 -18.10
C ALA A 101 -7.19 7.87 -17.02
N GLU A 102 -6.98 7.55 -15.75
CA GLU A 102 -7.27 8.44 -14.64
C GLU A 102 -6.32 9.65 -14.58
N LEU A 103 -5.01 9.45 -14.81
CA LEU A 103 -4.02 10.53 -14.81
C LEU A 103 -4.25 11.53 -15.96
N ARG A 104 -4.69 11.07 -17.13
CA ARG A 104 -5.04 11.94 -18.26
C ARG A 104 -6.22 12.87 -17.97
N LEU A 105 -7.10 12.49 -17.05
CA LEU A 105 -8.28 13.26 -16.63
C LEU A 105 -8.27 13.41 -15.11
N ALA A 106 -7.20 14.02 -14.60
CA ALA A 106 -6.91 14.07 -13.18
C ALA A 106 -8.07 14.65 -12.36
N LYS A 107 -8.60 13.85 -11.44
CA LYS A 107 -9.72 14.20 -10.55
C LYS A 107 -9.27 14.66 -9.17
N TYR A 108 -8.03 14.39 -8.79
CA TYR A 108 -7.49 14.62 -7.45
C TYR A 108 -6.40 15.69 -7.45
N ALA A 109 -5.94 16.09 -6.26
CA ALA A 109 -4.91 17.11 -6.06
C ALA A 109 -3.51 16.61 -6.43
N SER A 110 -3.20 15.38 -6.04
CA SER A 110 -1.96 14.70 -6.40
C SER A 110 -2.16 13.18 -6.42
N TYR A 111 -1.16 12.48 -6.95
CA TYR A 111 -1.17 11.03 -7.10
C TYR A 111 0.11 10.42 -6.52
N THR A 112 -0.05 9.30 -5.82
CA THR A 112 1.03 8.37 -5.47
C THR A 112 0.72 7.04 -6.12
N VAL A 113 1.70 6.45 -6.81
CA VAL A 113 1.55 5.14 -7.45
C VAL A 113 2.33 4.11 -6.65
N ILE A 114 1.66 3.05 -6.21
CA ILE A 114 2.27 1.97 -5.45
C ILE A 114 1.98 0.66 -6.16
N PHE A 115 3.04 -0.02 -6.58
CA PHE A 115 2.95 -1.32 -7.21
C PHE A 115 3.15 -2.43 -6.19
N CYS A 116 2.26 -3.41 -6.21
CA CYS A 116 2.32 -4.60 -5.35
C CYS A 116 3.44 -5.60 -5.75
N GLY A 117 4.15 -5.34 -6.86
CA GLY A 117 5.19 -6.19 -7.39
C GLY A 117 6.12 -5.45 -8.36
N PRO A 118 7.04 -6.16 -9.04
CA PRO A 118 8.05 -5.53 -9.90
C PRO A 118 7.41 -4.93 -11.15
N THR A 119 7.76 -3.69 -11.46
CA THR A 119 7.22 -2.91 -12.59
C THR A 119 8.23 -2.83 -13.72
N SER A 120 7.76 -2.95 -14.97
CA SER A 120 8.65 -2.80 -16.12
C SER A 120 8.92 -1.32 -16.46
N PRO A 121 10.09 -0.99 -17.06
CA PRO A 121 10.36 0.36 -17.55
C PRO A 121 9.27 0.88 -18.50
N ASP A 122 8.74 0.02 -19.38
CA ASP A 122 7.67 0.38 -20.32
C ASP A 122 6.39 0.83 -19.59
N GLN A 123 6.07 0.25 -18.44
CA GLN A 123 4.90 0.63 -17.64
C GLN A 123 5.11 1.99 -16.96
N LEU A 124 6.32 2.25 -16.46
CA LEU A 124 6.71 3.54 -15.92
C LEU A 124 6.66 4.64 -16.99
N GLU A 125 7.16 4.38 -18.20
CA GLU A 125 7.09 5.31 -19.34
C GLU A 125 5.64 5.63 -19.72
N ARG A 126 4.76 4.63 -19.74
CA ARG A 126 3.32 4.83 -20.01
C ARG A 126 2.67 5.74 -18.99
N LEU A 127 2.99 5.57 -17.70
CA LEU A 127 2.46 6.43 -16.63
C LEU A 127 3.03 7.85 -16.74
N ALA A 128 4.32 7.99 -17.03
CA ALA A 128 4.96 9.28 -17.23
C ALA A 128 4.34 10.06 -18.40
N HIS A 129 4.01 9.38 -19.51
CA HIS A 129 3.31 10.00 -20.63
C HIS A 129 1.85 10.36 -20.31
N ALA A 130 1.20 9.62 -19.41
CA ALA A 130 -0.18 9.89 -19.01
C ALA A 130 -0.30 11.05 -18.00
N ASP A 131 0.75 11.33 -17.22
CA ASP A 131 0.78 12.41 -16.23
C ASP A 131 1.02 13.80 -16.88
N VAL A 132 0.03 14.26 -17.65
CA VAL A 132 0.10 15.55 -18.36
C VAL A 132 0.16 16.73 -17.39
N GLU A 133 -0.56 16.64 -16.26
CA GLU A 133 -0.63 17.69 -15.24
C GLU A 133 0.53 17.64 -14.23
N LYS A 134 1.43 16.65 -14.31
CA LYS A 134 2.59 16.45 -13.43
C LYS A 134 2.20 16.34 -11.94
N LEU A 135 1.15 15.58 -11.67
CA LEU A 135 0.57 15.44 -10.35
C LEU A 135 1.07 14.19 -9.61
N VAL A 136 1.81 13.29 -10.28
CA VAL A 136 2.42 12.14 -9.63
C VAL A 136 3.61 12.61 -8.79
N GLN A 137 3.49 12.46 -7.48
CA GLN A 137 4.52 12.88 -6.52
C GLN A 137 5.51 11.77 -6.21
N ARG A 138 5.06 10.51 -6.29
CA ARG A 138 5.82 9.35 -5.84
C ARG A 138 5.39 8.08 -6.57
N VAL A 139 6.37 7.26 -6.90
CA VAL A 139 6.17 5.91 -7.45
C VAL A 139 7.03 4.95 -6.63
N GLU A 140 6.41 3.93 -6.05
CA GLU A 140 7.08 2.95 -5.19
C GLU A 140 6.65 1.52 -5.51
N GLU A 141 7.53 0.57 -5.22
CA GLU A 141 7.25 -0.86 -5.29
C GLU A 141 7.21 -1.42 -3.87
N VAL A 142 6.12 -2.10 -3.54
CA VAL A 142 5.89 -2.77 -2.26
C VAL A 142 5.52 -4.21 -2.57
N PHE A 143 6.48 -5.13 -2.40
CA PHE A 143 6.32 -6.57 -2.67
C PHE A 143 5.45 -7.23 -1.59
N CYS A 144 4.14 -7.06 -1.72
CA CYS A 144 3.13 -7.54 -0.78
C CYS A 144 2.06 -8.39 -1.49
N ASP A 145 2.48 -9.12 -2.53
CA ASP A 145 1.69 -10.03 -3.34
C ASP A 145 1.45 -11.39 -2.66
N PHE A 146 1.23 -11.39 -1.34
CA PHE A 146 0.95 -12.61 -0.58
C PHE A 146 -0.19 -12.43 0.42
N ASP A 147 -1.06 -13.43 0.50
CA ASP A 147 -2.14 -13.49 1.48
C ASP A 147 -1.68 -14.27 2.71
N ALA A 148 -1.54 -13.58 3.85
CA ALA A 148 -1.24 -14.22 5.13
C ALA A 148 -2.47 -14.96 5.67
N ILE A 149 -2.44 -16.29 5.71
CA ILE A 149 -3.52 -17.12 6.25
C ILE A 149 -3.36 -17.30 7.76
N ASN A 150 -2.12 -17.52 8.22
CA ASN A 150 -1.77 -17.75 9.62
C ASN A 150 -0.42 -17.09 9.94
N HIS A 151 -0.06 -17.04 11.23
CA HIS A 151 1.23 -16.49 11.68
C HIS A 151 2.44 -17.15 10.99
N ASP A 152 2.32 -18.39 10.53
CA ASP A 152 3.39 -19.15 9.88
C ASP A 152 3.04 -19.61 8.44
N ALA A 153 1.97 -19.09 7.82
CA ALA A 153 1.54 -19.53 6.49
C ALA A 153 1.00 -18.39 5.62
N PHE A 154 1.46 -18.34 4.36
CA PHE A 154 1.00 -17.40 3.33
C PHE A 154 0.76 -18.12 1.99
N LEU A 155 -0.05 -17.52 1.13
CA LEU A 155 -0.22 -17.89 -0.28
C LEU A 155 0.39 -16.81 -1.19
N THR A 156 1.00 -17.23 -2.29
CA THR A 156 1.52 -16.39 -3.39
C THR A 156 0.83 -16.72 -4.69
#